data_AF-A0A8R2JLN7-F1
#
_entry.id   AF-A0A8R2JLN7-F1
#
_cell.length_a   1.000
_cell.length_b   1.000
_cell.length_c   1.000
_cell.angle_alpha   90.00
_cell.angle_beta   90.00
_cell.angle_gamma   90.00
#
_symmetry.space_group_name_H-M   'P 1'
#
loop_
_entity.id
_entity.type
_entity.pdbx_description
1 polymer ?
#
loop_
_entity_poly.entity_id
_entity_poly.type
_entity_poly.pdbx_seq_one_letter_code
_entity_poly.pdbx_strand_id
1 'polypeptide(L)'
;MSSQVSKAHKNNEPPTRISGNKNVEIVIEEDAENLIASLKHEELTWPDIEMIWAKTTGYRLNHLRSTNFSPSEIHKTWPQYMQPLGYKLIDIDFKRLHEKYDDLLSSYDKSYLKLVQIIDERIKDPSCRKILESMMKTNNAPESKLRS
;
A
#
# COMPACT_ATOMS: atom_id res chain seq x y z
N MET A 1 -50.76 -26.38 8.54
CA MET A 1 -50.06 -25.34 9.31
C MET A 1 -48.67 -25.22 8.75
N SER A 2 -48.43 -24.21 7.91
CA SER A 2 -47.13 -24.00 7.24
C SER A 2 -46.49 -22.76 7.83
N SER A 3 -45.44 -22.94 8.63
CA SER A 3 -44.65 -21.84 9.19
C SER A 3 -43.62 -21.38 8.17
N GLN A 4 -43.84 -20.19 7.60
CA GLN A 4 -42.85 -19.49 6.79
C GLN A 4 -41.78 -18.90 7.70
N VAL A 5 -40.54 -19.36 7.55
CA VAL A 5 -39.36 -18.73 8.14
C VAL A 5 -39.05 -17.46 7.35
N SER A 6 -39.12 -16.32 8.04
CA SER A 6 -38.85 -14.99 7.52
C SER A 6 -37.38 -14.87 7.08
N LYS A 7 -37.13 -14.57 5.79
CA LYS A 7 -35.81 -14.23 5.29
C LYS A 7 -35.46 -12.81 5.73
N ALA A 8 -34.48 -12.67 6.61
CA ALA A 8 -33.86 -11.39 6.92
C ALA A 8 -33.17 -10.86 5.65
N HIS A 9 -33.66 -9.72 5.13
CA HIS A 9 -32.97 -8.98 4.08
C HIS A 9 -31.71 -8.34 4.67
N LYS A 10 -30.55 -8.93 4.35
CA LYS A 10 -29.26 -8.24 4.48
C LYS A 10 -29.20 -7.20 3.36
N ASN A 11 -29.27 -5.93 3.71
CA ASN A 11 -28.97 -4.83 2.81
C ASN A 11 -27.51 -4.96 2.37
N ASN A 12 -27.28 -5.57 1.21
CA ASN A 12 -25.97 -5.64 0.57
C ASN A 12 -25.74 -4.34 -0.21
N GLU A 13 -25.57 -3.22 0.49
CA GLU A 13 -24.94 -2.08 -0.17
C GLU A 13 -23.48 -2.46 -0.46
N PRO A 14 -23.01 -2.34 -1.71
CA PRO A 14 -21.61 -2.61 -2.03
C PRO A 14 -20.75 -1.63 -1.21
N PRO A 15 -19.65 -2.10 -0.59
CA PRO A 15 -18.80 -1.25 0.23
C PRO A 15 -18.29 -0.09 -0.62
N THR A 16 -18.90 1.08 -0.43
CA THR A 16 -18.64 2.26 -1.22
C THR A 16 -17.19 2.67 -0.99
N ARG A 17 -16.48 3.04 -2.06
CA ARG A 17 -15.18 3.71 -1.94
C ARG A 17 -15.40 5.03 -1.22
N ILE A 18 -15.40 5.02 0.11
CA ILE A 18 -15.07 6.22 0.86
C ILE A 18 -13.55 6.35 0.73
N SER A 19 -13.09 6.74 -0.47
CA SER A 19 -11.85 7.47 -0.58
C SER A 19 -12.14 8.80 0.09
N GLY A 20 -12.03 8.83 1.42
CA GLY A 20 -11.92 10.08 2.12
C GLY A 20 -10.67 10.71 1.56
N ASN A 21 -10.84 11.60 0.57
CA ASN A 21 -9.83 12.58 0.21
C ASN A 21 -9.62 13.42 1.47
N LYS A 22 -8.82 12.90 2.39
CA LYS A 22 -8.04 13.75 3.25
C LYS A 22 -7.11 14.43 2.26
N ASN A 23 -7.51 15.61 1.80
CA ASN A 23 -6.62 16.55 1.14
C ASN A 23 -5.59 16.93 2.21
N VAL A 24 -4.64 16.02 2.46
CA VAL A 24 -3.43 16.32 3.20
C VAL A 24 -2.73 17.31 2.30
N GLU A 25 -2.67 18.56 2.76
CA GLU A 25 -1.90 19.61 2.13
C GLU A 25 -0.45 19.16 2.11
N ILE A 26 0.12 19.07 0.90
CA ILE A 26 1.50 18.66 0.72
C ILE A 26 2.31 19.93 0.50
N VAL A 27 3.10 20.30 1.50
CA VAL A 27 4.13 21.32 1.36
C VAL A 27 5.29 20.73 0.57
N ILE A 28 5.65 21.36 -0.54
CA ILE A 28 6.78 20.99 -1.39
C ILE A 28 8.04 21.66 -0.83
N GLU A 29 9.13 20.90 -0.75
CA GLU A 29 10.41 21.36 -0.23
C GLU A 29 11.19 22.20 -1.26
N GLU A 30 11.77 23.33 -0.86
CA GLU A 30 12.37 24.35 -1.76
C GLU A 30 13.54 23.80 -2.62
N ASP A 31 14.34 22.88 -2.08
CA ASP A 31 15.50 22.27 -2.76
C ASP A 31 15.22 20.88 -3.36
N ALA A 32 13.94 20.49 -3.46
CA ALA A 32 13.59 19.14 -3.83
C ALA A 32 14.12 18.74 -5.22
N GLU A 33 14.12 19.63 -6.21
CA GLU A 33 14.56 19.31 -7.57
C GLU A 33 16.04 18.93 -7.65
N ASN A 34 16.90 19.64 -6.90
CA ASN A 34 18.33 19.35 -6.84
C ASN A 34 18.59 17.98 -6.20
N LEU A 35 17.87 17.68 -5.11
CA LEU A 35 17.97 16.39 -4.42
C LEU A 35 17.37 15.25 -5.27
N ILE A 36 16.30 15.49 -6.03
CA ILE A 36 15.75 14.50 -6.96
C ILE A 36 16.71 14.25 -8.14
N ALA A 37 17.49 15.25 -8.56
CA ALA A 37 18.48 15.08 -9.61
C ALA A 37 19.61 14.13 -9.19
N SER A 38 20.08 14.19 -7.94
CA SER A 38 21.12 13.26 -7.45
C SER A 38 20.63 11.82 -7.46
N LEU A 39 19.35 11.55 -7.15
CA LEU A 39 18.76 10.20 -7.25
C LEU A 39 18.81 9.60 -8.67
N LYS A 40 18.95 10.43 -9.71
CA LYS A 40 18.97 10.00 -11.13
C LYS A 40 20.38 9.88 -11.70
N HIS A 41 21.32 10.66 -11.19
CA HIS A 41 22.61 10.89 -11.84
C HIS A 41 23.81 10.46 -10.99
N GLU A 42 23.63 10.24 -9.70
CA GLU A 42 24.71 9.88 -8.78
C GLU A 42 24.61 8.41 -8.34
N GLU A 43 25.77 7.81 -8.04
CA GLU A 43 25.84 6.51 -7.38
C GLU A 43 25.71 6.71 -5.87
N LEU A 44 24.53 6.42 -5.34
CA LEU A 44 24.19 6.68 -3.94
C LEU A 44 24.17 5.38 -3.12
N THR A 45 24.57 5.47 -1.86
CA THR A 45 24.32 4.38 -0.91
C THR A 45 22.85 4.35 -0.51
N TRP A 46 22.37 3.22 -0.02
CA TRP A 46 20.97 3.12 0.42
C TRP A 46 20.59 4.15 1.51
N PRO A 47 21.43 4.39 2.55
CA PRO A 47 21.18 5.48 3.50
C PRO A 47 21.03 6.86 2.85
N ASP A 48 21.81 7.17 1.81
CA ASP A 48 21.71 8.45 1.10
C ASP A 48 20.39 8.55 0.33
N ILE A 49 19.99 7.45 -0.32
CA ILE A 49 18.69 7.35 -0.99
C ILE A 49 17.56 7.60 0.00
N GLU A 50 17.54 6.91 1.15
CA GLU A 50 16.51 7.10 2.19
C GLU A 50 16.47 8.55 2.70
N MET A 51 17.64 9.15 2.96
CA MET A 51 17.75 10.53 3.41
C MET A 51 17.16 11.50 2.38
N ILE A 52 17.56 11.37 1.12
CA ILE A 52 17.05 12.22 0.04
C ILE A 52 15.54 12.02 -0.10
N TRP A 53 15.09 10.78 -0.10
CA TRP A 53 13.68 10.42 -0.25
C TRP A 53 12.79 11.05 0.81
N ALA A 54 13.24 11.03 2.07
CA ALA A 54 12.57 11.68 3.19
C ALA A 54 12.51 13.20 3.02
N LYS A 55 13.59 13.83 2.55
CA LYS A 55 13.67 15.28 2.30
C LYS A 55 12.83 15.75 1.11
N THR A 56 12.49 14.87 0.17
CA THR A 56 11.74 15.21 -1.04
C THR A 56 10.35 14.59 -1.10
N THR A 57 9.81 14.17 0.06
CA THR A 57 8.54 13.43 0.09
C THR A 57 7.39 14.29 -0.38
N GLY A 58 7.36 15.59 -0.02
CA GLY A 58 6.33 16.51 -0.46
C GLY A 58 6.31 16.68 -1.98
N TYR A 59 7.45 17.01 -2.58
CA TYR A 59 7.59 17.08 -4.04
C TYR A 59 7.09 15.82 -4.74
N ARG A 60 7.55 14.65 -4.30
CA ARG A 60 7.25 13.36 -4.95
C ARG A 60 5.79 12.96 -4.80
N LEU A 61 5.20 13.12 -3.62
CA LEU A 61 3.77 12.85 -3.40
C LEU A 61 2.88 13.79 -4.21
N ASN A 62 3.26 15.07 -4.31
CA ASN A 62 2.55 16.02 -5.18
C ASN A 62 2.63 15.58 -6.64
N HIS A 63 3.82 15.21 -7.12
CA HIS A 63 4.03 14.74 -8.48
C HIS A 63 3.23 13.47 -8.80
N LEU A 64 3.18 12.51 -7.88
CA LEU A 64 2.38 11.29 -8.03
C LEU A 64 0.87 11.60 -8.11
N ARG A 65 0.39 12.57 -7.34
CA ARG A 65 -1.02 13.00 -7.36
C ARG A 65 -1.38 13.79 -8.62
N SER A 66 -0.49 14.64 -9.12
CA SER A 66 -0.79 15.56 -10.23
C SER A 66 -0.73 14.88 -11.61
N THR A 67 0.11 13.86 -11.78
CA THR A 67 0.48 13.38 -13.13
C THR A 67 -0.33 12.17 -13.60
N ASN A 68 -1.22 11.60 -12.77
CA ASN A 68 -2.06 10.43 -13.12
C ASN A 68 -1.26 9.26 -13.71
N PHE A 69 -0.13 8.91 -13.10
CA PHE A 69 0.72 7.83 -13.60
C PHE A 69 0.02 6.47 -13.60
N SER A 70 0.27 5.69 -14.65
CA SER A 70 0.11 4.24 -14.60
C SER A 70 1.21 3.60 -13.73
N PRO A 71 1.01 2.36 -13.22
CA PRO A 71 2.03 1.69 -12.42
C PRO A 71 3.39 1.56 -13.12
N SER A 72 3.41 1.34 -14.43
CA SER A 72 4.67 1.21 -15.19
C SER A 72 5.41 2.54 -15.32
N GLU A 73 4.69 3.67 -15.41
CA GLU A 73 5.29 5.00 -15.44
C GLU A 73 5.84 5.40 -14.07
N ILE A 74 5.19 4.98 -12.97
CA ILE A 74 5.73 5.14 -11.62
C ILE A 74 7.10 4.46 -11.53
N HIS A 75 7.20 3.20 -11.97
CA HIS A 75 8.47 2.45 -11.90
C HIS A 75 9.57 3.07 -12.77
N LYS A 76 9.22 3.65 -13.92
CA LYS A 76 10.19 4.36 -14.78
C LYS A 76 10.65 5.69 -14.18
N THR A 77 9.71 6.44 -13.59
CA THR A 77 9.99 7.76 -13.00
C THR A 77 10.74 7.65 -11.68
N TRP A 78 10.41 6.63 -10.89
CA TRP A 78 10.91 6.37 -9.54
C TRP A 78 11.46 4.95 -9.43
N PRO A 79 12.56 4.63 -10.14
CA PRO A 79 13.12 3.27 -10.18
C PRO A 79 13.59 2.76 -8.81
N GLN A 80 13.83 3.66 -7.85
CA GLN A 80 14.25 3.31 -6.49
C GLN A 80 13.22 2.41 -5.78
N TYR A 81 11.93 2.52 -6.12
CA TYR A 81 10.90 1.59 -5.60
C TYR A 81 11.13 0.14 -6.01
N MET A 82 11.81 -0.10 -7.13
CA MET A 82 12.07 -1.43 -7.66
C MET A 82 13.37 -2.05 -7.14
N GLN A 83 14.15 -1.31 -6.35
CA GLN A 83 15.35 -1.83 -5.70
C GLN A 83 14.98 -2.74 -4.51
N PRO A 84 15.88 -3.64 -4.05
CA PRO A 84 15.57 -4.62 -2.99
C PRO A 84 15.00 -4.01 -1.69
N LEU A 85 15.40 -2.78 -1.35
CA LEU A 85 14.93 -2.06 -0.18
C LEU A 85 13.86 -1.00 -0.50
N GLY A 86 13.38 -0.94 -1.75
CA GLY A 86 12.39 0.02 -2.25
C GLY A 86 11.08 0.06 -1.47
N TYR A 87 10.71 -1.03 -0.77
CA TYR A 87 9.55 -1.04 0.11
C TYR A 87 9.67 -0.05 1.28
N LYS A 88 10.88 0.27 1.75
CA LYS A 88 11.09 1.29 2.81
C LYS A 88 10.77 2.70 2.32
N LEU A 89 10.90 2.94 1.02
CA LEU A 89 10.57 4.22 0.39
C LEU A 89 9.05 4.45 0.38
N ILE A 90 8.27 3.39 0.22
CA ILE A 90 6.80 3.40 0.37
C ILE A 90 6.43 3.71 1.82
N ASP A 91 7.19 3.18 2.76
CA ASP A 91 6.97 3.41 4.19
C ASP A 91 7.18 4.87 4.60
N ILE A 92 8.23 5.52 4.06
CA ILE A 92 8.49 6.95 4.24
C ILE A 92 7.29 7.79 3.75
N ASP A 93 6.75 7.47 2.57
CA ASP A 93 5.58 8.16 2.02
C ASP A 93 4.33 7.95 2.86
N PHE A 94 4.12 6.72 3.31
CA PHE A 94 2.99 6.35 4.14
C PHE A 94 2.98 7.20 5.41
N LYS A 95 4.12 7.34 6.10
CA LYS A 95 4.25 8.18 7.30
C LYS A 95 3.90 9.63 7.04
N ARG A 96 4.38 10.20 5.93
CA ARG A 96 4.07 11.58 5.55
C ARG A 96 2.58 11.79 5.29
N LEU A 97 1.91 10.81 4.69
CA LEU A 97 0.47 10.88 4.41
C LEU A 97 -0.40 10.58 5.65
N HIS A 98 0.15 9.85 6.60
CA HIS A 98 -0.58 9.24 7.71
C HIS A 98 0.16 9.41 9.03
N GLU A 99 0.48 10.65 9.40
CA GLU A 99 1.27 11.03 10.58
C GLU A 99 0.78 10.44 11.92
N LYS A 100 -0.48 9.99 11.98
CA LYS A 100 -1.08 9.37 13.17
C LYS A 100 -0.74 7.87 13.33
N TYR A 101 -0.04 7.29 12.36
CA TYR A 101 0.30 5.87 12.34
C TYR A 101 1.83 5.74 12.29
N ASP A 102 2.35 4.70 12.95
CA ASP A 102 3.80 4.49 13.09
C ASP A 102 4.48 4.32 11.73
N ASP A 103 4.16 3.21 11.07
CA ASP A 103 4.66 2.84 9.75
C ASP A 103 3.74 1.77 9.13
N LEU A 104 3.79 1.63 7.81
CA LEU A 104 2.92 0.71 7.08
C LEU A 104 3.18 -0.74 7.51
N LEU A 105 4.45 -1.09 7.71
CA LEU A 105 4.86 -2.46 8.00
C LEU A 105 4.43 -2.90 9.41
N SER A 106 4.62 -2.05 10.42
CA SER A 106 4.19 -2.32 11.80
C SER A 106 2.67 -2.23 11.97
N SER A 107 2.00 -1.45 11.13
CA SER A 107 0.53 -1.38 11.08
C SER A 107 -0.09 -2.56 10.33
N TYR A 108 0.68 -3.28 9.51
CA TYR A 108 0.19 -4.36 8.65
C TYR A 108 -0.38 -5.50 9.48
N ASP A 109 0.34 -5.99 10.50
CA ASP A 109 -0.11 -7.13 11.31
C ASP A 109 -1.46 -6.84 11.99
N LYS A 110 -1.63 -5.61 12.50
CA LYS A 110 -2.87 -5.14 13.12
C LYS A 110 -4.02 -5.00 12.12
N SER A 111 -3.70 -4.77 10.84
CA SER A 111 -4.66 -4.49 9.78
C SER A 111 -4.91 -5.69 8.84
N TYR A 112 -4.10 -6.75 8.95
CA TYR A 112 -4.06 -7.87 8.02
C TYR A 112 -5.43 -8.52 7.85
N LEU A 113 -6.07 -8.90 8.96
CA LEU A 113 -7.38 -9.56 8.93
C LEU A 113 -8.43 -8.69 8.21
N LYS A 114 -8.41 -7.39 8.46
CA LYS A 114 -9.33 -6.44 7.82
C LYS A 114 -9.02 -6.29 6.32
N LEU A 115 -7.75 -6.26 5.93
CA LEU A 115 -7.34 -6.22 4.53
C LEU A 115 -7.78 -7.48 3.79
N VAL A 116 -7.54 -8.66 4.38
CA VAL A 116 -7.97 -9.95 3.81
C VAL A 116 -9.48 -10.01 3.64
N GLN A 117 -10.24 -9.55 4.64
CA GLN A 117 -11.70 -9.47 4.54
C GLN A 117 -12.14 -8.57 3.37
N ILE A 118 -11.58 -7.36 3.26
CA ILE A 118 -11.89 -6.43 2.17
C ILE A 118 -11.56 -7.05 0.81
N ILE A 119 -10.43 -7.76 0.71
CA ILE A 119 -9.99 -8.42 -0.52
C ILE A 119 -10.97 -9.54 -0.88
N ASP A 120 -11.35 -10.40 0.07
CA ASP A 120 -12.29 -11.50 -0.16
C ASP A 120 -13.67 -11.01 -0.63
N GLU A 121 -14.17 -9.93 -0.01
CA GLU A 121 -15.43 -9.29 -0.37
C GLU A 121 -15.39 -8.70 -1.79
N ARG A 122 -14.23 -8.21 -2.25
CA ARG A 122 -14.07 -7.43 -3.48
C ARG A 122 -13.58 -8.22 -4.68
N ILE A 123 -12.71 -9.21 -4.51
CA ILE A 123 -12.21 -10.00 -5.63
C ILE A 123 -13.34 -10.88 -6.16
N LYS A 124 -13.76 -10.62 -7.40
CA LYS A 124 -14.74 -11.43 -8.13
C LYS A 124 -14.10 -12.34 -9.17
N ASP A 125 -12.89 -12.01 -9.62
CA ASP A 125 -12.17 -12.83 -10.60
C ASP A 125 -11.81 -14.22 -10.02
N PRO A 126 -12.21 -15.32 -10.67
CA PRO A 126 -11.97 -16.67 -10.17
C PRO A 126 -10.49 -17.04 -10.00
N SER A 127 -9.60 -16.53 -10.86
CA SER A 127 -8.17 -16.83 -10.79
C SER A 127 -7.55 -16.16 -9.57
N CYS A 128 -7.90 -14.90 -9.33
CA CYS A 128 -7.49 -14.16 -8.14
C CYS A 128 -8.07 -14.76 -6.85
N ARG A 129 -9.31 -15.26 -6.85
CA ARG A 129 -9.89 -15.95 -5.68
C ARG A 129 -9.12 -17.21 -5.31
N LYS A 130 -8.69 -18.02 -6.29
CA LYS A 130 -7.86 -19.20 -6.04
C LYS A 130 -6.53 -18.87 -5.37
N ILE A 131 -5.92 -17.74 -5.76
CA ILE A 131 -4.68 -17.25 -5.13
C ILE A 131 -4.95 -16.82 -3.69
N LEU A 132 -6.04 -16.09 -3.44
CA LEU A 132 -6.40 -15.70 -2.07
C LEU A 132 -6.63 -16.92 -1.16
N GLU A 133 -7.37 -17.91 -1.65
CA GLU A 133 -7.63 -19.15 -0.92
C GLU A 133 -6.36 -19.94 -0.61
N SER A 134 -5.38 -19.97 -1.53
CA SER A 134 -4.10 -20.65 -1.26
C SER A 134 -3.29 -19.92 -0.19
N MET A 135 -3.24 -18.59 -0.24
CA MET A 135 -2.58 -17.76 0.78
C MET A 135 -3.20 -17.93 2.17
N MET A 136 -4.54 -17.99 2.25
CA MET A 136 -5.24 -18.23 3.52
C MET A 136 -4.95 -19.62 4.08
N LYS A 137 -4.78 -20.64 3.23
CA LYS A 137 -4.44 -22.01 3.66
C LYS A 137 -3.00 -22.13 4.16
N THR A 138 -2.05 -21.43 3.54
CA THR A 138 -0.64 -21.44 3.97
C THR A 138 -0.43 -20.74 5.31
N ASN A 139 -1.16 -19.65 5.57
CA ASN A 139 -1.04 -18.91 6.84
C ASN A 139 -1.73 -19.61 8.03
N ASN A 140 -2.64 -20.56 7.77
CA ASN A 140 -3.31 -21.35 8.80
C ASN A 140 -2.65 -22.73 9.02
N ALA A 141 -1.52 -23.01 8.37
CA ALA A 141 -0.80 -24.27 8.58
C ALA A 141 -0.10 -24.24 9.96
N PRO A 142 -0.36 -25.21 10.86
CA PRO A 142 0.36 -25.28 12.13
C PRO A 142 1.85 -25.54 11.85
N GLU A 143 2.75 -24.76 12.47
CA GLU A 143 4.22 -24.81 12.33
C GLU A 143 4.90 -26.17 12.63
N SER A 144 4.12 -27.23 12.85
CA SER A 144 4.58 -28.55 13.32
C SER A 144 5.22 -29.47 12.26
N LYS A 145 5.59 -29.00 11.07
CA LYS A 145 6.14 -29.87 10.01
C LYS A 145 7.49 -29.47 9.42
N LEU A 146 8.28 -28.64 10.12
CA LEU A 146 9.64 -28.29 9.70
C LEU A 146 10.71 -28.65 10.74
N ARG A 147 10.63 -29.84 11.34
CA ARG A 147 11.78 -30.57 11.91
C ARG A 147 11.51 -32.07 11.84
N SER A 148 12.00 -32.71 10.78
CA SER A 148 12.24 -34.15 10.71
C SER A 148 13.58 -34.36 10.03
#